data_AF-A0A7S1I9W4-F1
#
_entry.id   AF-A0A7S1I9W4-F1
#
_cell.length_a   1.000
_cell.length_b   1.000
_cell.length_c   1.000
_cell.angle_alpha   90.00
_cell.angle_beta   90.00
_cell.angle_gamma   90.00
#
_symmetry.space_group_name_H-M   'P 1'
#
loop_
_entity.id
_entity.type
_entity.pdbx_description
1 polymer ?
#
loop_
_entity_poly.entity_id
_entity_poly.type
_entity_poly.pdbx_seq_one_letter_code
_entity_poly.pdbx_strand_id
1 'polypeptide(L)'
;AIAQFLPSVPFPHAEALAGPLPADCSGPTAGIGPLWNSFYAPLAGLGLSGVLWYQGETDTMHEGTRAAYRCALTSMLNSWRQHFQAAQGILPVVVVLLHSYHCKTPLGNAVVRGHQMAVAHQAPRVTLVPGWDTSHKTKSHPLDKVTIAARAA
;
A
#
# COMPACT_ATOMS: atom_id res chain seq x y z
N ALA A 1 14.21 -22.34 15.55
CA ALA A 1 13.99 -23.18 14.36
C ALA A 1 12.49 -23.46 14.22
N ILE A 2 11.75 -22.55 13.59
CA ILE A 2 10.35 -22.76 13.17
C ILE A 2 10.23 -22.05 11.82
N ALA A 3 10.79 -22.66 10.79
CA ALA A 3 10.77 -22.17 9.42
C ALA A 3 10.73 -23.37 8.48
N GLN A 4 9.71 -24.20 8.61
CA GLN A 4 9.43 -25.30 7.70
C GLN A 4 7.94 -25.62 7.83
N PHE A 5 7.26 -25.80 6.70
CA PHE A 5 5.82 -26.12 6.53
C PHE A 5 4.83 -24.97 6.40
N LEU A 6 5.10 -23.99 5.53
CA LEU A 6 3.99 -23.41 4.75
C LEU A 6 4.05 -24.04 3.35
N PRO A 7 3.08 -24.89 2.96
CA PRO A 7 3.02 -25.39 1.60
C PRO A 7 2.87 -24.19 0.65
N SER A 8 3.63 -24.21 -0.44
CA SER A 8 3.47 -23.26 -1.54
C SER A 8 2.06 -23.42 -2.10
N VAL A 9 1.16 -22.52 -1.76
CA VAL A 9 -0.19 -22.49 -2.32
C VAL A 9 -0.03 -22.09 -3.80
N PRO A 10 -0.37 -22.97 -4.77
CA PRO A 10 -0.30 -22.61 -6.18
C PRO A 10 -1.39 -21.56 -6.45
N PHE A 11 -0.99 -20.38 -6.90
CA PHE A 11 -1.90 -19.28 -7.21
C PHE A 11 -2.52 -19.51 -8.59
N PRO A 12 -3.86 -19.58 -8.71
CA PRO A 12 -4.50 -19.63 -10.02
C PRO A 12 -4.27 -18.32 -10.79
N HIS A 13 -4.09 -18.43 -12.10
CA HIS A 13 -3.68 -17.38 -13.02
C HIS A 13 -4.50 -16.09 -12.87
N ALA A 14 -3.82 -15.05 -12.36
CA ALA A 14 -4.45 -13.88 -11.77
C ALA A 14 -4.31 -12.60 -12.61
N GLU A 15 -4.48 -12.73 -13.93
CA GLU A 15 -4.33 -11.60 -14.86
C GLU A 15 -5.57 -10.69 -14.93
N ALA A 16 -6.75 -11.14 -14.49
CA ALA A 16 -8.00 -10.40 -14.72
C ALA A 16 -8.39 -9.38 -13.62
N LEU A 17 -7.75 -9.38 -12.44
CA LEU A 17 -8.14 -8.54 -11.29
C LEU A 17 -7.11 -7.47 -10.90
N ALA A 18 -5.91 -7.55 -11.48
CA ALA A 18 -4.80 -6.65 -11.23
C ALA A 18 -4.89 -5.46 -12.19
N GLY A 19 -4.76 -4.23 -11.68
CA GLY A 19 -4.59 -3.07 -12.55
C GLY A 19 -3.24 -3.17 -13.27
N PRO A 20 -3.11 -2.67 -14.51
CA PRO A 20 -1.83 -2.72 -15.21
C PRO A 20 -0.76 -1.99 -14.39
N LEU A 21 0.43 -2.59 -14.27
CA LEU A 21 1.57 -1.86 -13.72
C LEU A 21 1.83 -0.63 -14.60
N PRO A 22 2.19 0.53 -14.02
CA PRO A 22 2.65 1.67 -14.80
C PRO A 22 3.80 1.26 -15.74
N ALA A 23 3.81 1.79 -16.96
CA ALA A 23 4.70 1.33 -18.03
C ALA A 23 6.21 1.47 -17.72
N ASP A 24 6.57 2.35 -16.79
CA ASP A 24 7.94 2.57 -16.32
C ASP A 24 8.32 1.71 -15.11
N CYS A 25 7.41 0.86 -14.63
CA CYS A 25 7.69 -0.07 -13.56
C CYS A 25 8.38 -1.33 -14.10
N SER A 26 9.72 -1.31 -14.14
CA SER A 26 10.48 -2.56 -14.09
C SER A 26 10.28 -3.16 -12.70
N GLY A 27 9.38 -4.13 -12.57
CA GLY A 27 8.87 -4.61 -11.28
C GLY A 27 9.98 -4.93 -10.25
N PRO A 28 9.71 -4.78 -8.94
CA PRO A 28 10.68 -5.18 -7.93
C PRO A 28 10.87 -6.70 -7.98
N THR A 29 12.09 -7.18 -8.27
CA THR A 29 12.39 -8.62 -8.33
C THR A 29 12.90 -9.23 -7.03
N ALA A 30 13.23 -8.46 -6.00
CA ALA A 30 13.58 -9.03 -4.69
C ALA A 30 13.56 -7.99 -3.57
N GLY A 31 12.99 -8.35 -2.40
CA GLY A 31 13.34 -7.71 -1.12
C GLY A 31 12.19 -7.24 -0.23
N ILE A 32 10.96 -7.15 -0.72
CA ILE A 32 9.78 -6.79 0.11
C ILE A 32 8.97 -8.06 0.34
N GLY A 33 9.08 -8.64 1.53
CA GLY A 33 8.52 -9.97 1.75
C GLY A 33 8.50 -10.48 3.18
N PRO A 34 9.42 -10.09 4.09
CA PRO A 34 9.42 -10.70 5.43
C PRO A 34 8.13 -10.44 6.22
N LEU A 35 7.62 -9.21 6.22
CA LEU A 35 6.35 -8.89 6.87
C LEU A 35 5.18 -9.58 6.17
N TRP A 36 5.18 -9.59 4.83
CA TRP A 36 4.17 -10.28 4.04
C TRP A 36 4.10 -11.77 4.36
N ASN A 37 5.23 -12.47 4.22
CA ASN A 37 5.34 -13.91 4.41
C ASN A 37 5.06 -14.33 5.86
N SER A 38 5.42 -13.49 6.84
CA SER A 38 5.25 -13.82 8.26
C SER A 38 3.84 -13.57 8.77
N PHE A 39 3.16 -12.52 8.29
CA PHE A 39 1.89 -12.07 8.87
C PHE A 39 0.69 -12.21 7.96
N TYR A 40 0.85 -11.98 6.65
CA TYR A 40 -0.27 -11.89 5.73
C TYR A 40 -0.43 -13.14 4.86
N ALA A 41 0.67 -13.70 4.34
CA ALA A 41 0.62 -14.92 3.54
C ALA A 41 -0.08 -16.11 4.24
N PRO A 42 0.05 -16.32 5.56
CA PRO A 42 -0.69 -17.38 6.26
C PRO A 42 -2.21 -17.19 6.29
N LEU A 43 -2.69 -15.97 6.03
CA LEU A 43 -4.11 -15.64 5.99
C LEU A 43 -4.70 -15.76 4.56
N ALA A 44 -3.87 -16.02 3.55
CA ALA A 44 -4.32 -16.08 2.15
C ALA A 44 -5.47 -17.08 1.97
N GLY A 45 -6.42 -16.73 1.10
CA GLY A 45 -7.66 -17.49 0.90
C GLY A 45 -8.82 -17.05 1.79
N LEU A 46 -8.58 -16.24 2.83
CA LEU A 46 -9.67 -15.53 3.52
C LEU A 46 -10.20 -14.40 2.62
N GLY A 47 -11.52 -14.33 2.46
CA GLY A 47 -12.16 -13.22 1.77
C GLY A 47 -12.13 -11.95 2.61
N LEU A 48 -11.48 -10.89 2.12
CA LEU A 48 -11.45 -9.59 2.79
C LEU A 48 -12.55 -8.67 2.25
N SER A 49 -13.22 -7.93 3.14
CA SER A 49 -14.18 -6.89 2.74
C SER A 49 -13.48 -5.62 2.22
N GLY A 50 -12.22 -5.40 2.60
CA GLY A 50 -11.41 -4.28 2.17
C GLY A 50 -10.09 -4.20 2.93
N VAL A 51 -9.21 -3.29 2.51
CA VAL A 51 -7.92 -3.00 3.16
C VAL A 51 -7.78 -1.49 3.40
N LEU A 52 -7.31 -1.11 4.58
CA LEU A 52 -6.86 0.25 4.88
C LEU A 52 -5.32 0.29 4.87
N TRP A 53 -4.74 1.05 3.96
CA TRP A 53 -3.30 1.25 3.84
C TRP A 53 -2.90 2.64 4.29
N TYR A 54 -2.11 2.71 5.36
CA TYR A 54 -1.50 3.95 5.83
C TYR A 54 -0.02 3.74 6.09
N GLN A 55 0.79 4.12 5.11
CA GLN A 55 2.25 4.06 5.14
C GLN A 55 2.80 5.04 4.09
N GLY A 56 4.07 5.40 4.23
CA GLY A 56 4.85 6.08 3.19
C GLY A 56 5.93 6.99 3.76
N GLU A 57 5.94 7.19 5.08
CA GLU A 57 6.86 8.06 5.80
C GLU A 57 8.32 7.67 5.55
N THR A 58 8.63 6.38 5.67
CA THR A 58 9.99 5.87 5.44
C THR A 58 10.42 6.03 3.98
N ASP A 59 9.49 5.84 3.04
CA ASP A 59 9.79 5.95 1.61
C ASP A 59 10.19 7.38 1.22
N THR A 60 9.73 8.40 1.95
CA THR A 60 10.17 9.80 1.75
C THR A 60 11.67 10.02 1.98
N MET A 61 12.32 9.14 2.76
CA MET A 61 13.67 9.37 3.27
C MET A 61 14.77 8.96 2.28
N HIS A 62 14.51 7.97 1.41
CA HIS A 62 15.50 7.44 0.48
C HIS A 62 15.03 7.64 -0.96
N GLU A 63 15.93 8.06 -1.86
CA GLU A 63 15.60 8.32 -3.26
C GLU A 63 15.07 7.08 -3.98
N GLY A 64 15.75 5.94 -3.84
CA GLY A 64 15.35 4.69 -4.49
C GLY A 64 13.95 4.22 -4.08
N THR A 65 13.61 4.27 -2.79
CA THR A 65 12.28 3.87 -2.31
C THR A 65 11.20 4.86 -2.75
N ARG A 66 11.48 6.16 -2.72
CA ARG A 66 10.56 7.19 -3.24
C ARG A 66 10.26 6.99 -4.71
N ALA A 67 11.29 6.83 -5.53
CA ALA A 67 11.15 6.63 -6.97
C ALA A 67 10.39 5.34 -7.30
N ALA A 68 10.60 4.28 -6.52
CA ALA A 68 9.92 3.01 -6.68
C ALA A 68 8.51 2.96 -6.07
N TYR A 69 8.10 3.95 -5.25
CA TYR A 69 6.90 3.84 -4.40
C TYR A 69 5.63 3.57 -5.21
N ARG A 70 5.43 4.24 -6.35
CA ARG A 70 4.28 4.01 -7.22
C ARG A 70 4.21 2.55 -7.68
N CYS A 71 5.35 2.02 -8.15
CA CYS A 71 5.44 0.66 -8.64
C CYS A 71 5.22 -0.35 -7.51
N ALA A 72 5.88 -0.14 -6.36
CA ALA A 72 5.75 -1.00 -5.20
C ALA A 72 4.31 -1.04 -4.67
N LEU A 73 3.65 0.12 -4.56
CA LEU A 73 2.26 0.20 -4.14
C LEU A 73 1.35 -0.55 -5.12
N THR A 74 1.44 -0.30 -6.42
CA THR A 74 0.63 -1.02 -7.42
C THR A 74 0.87 -2.53 -7.38
N SER A 75 2.13 -2.97 -7.33
CA SER A 75 2.47 -4.39 -7.22
C SER A 75 1.89 -5.02 -5.94
N MET A 76 1.94 -4.31 -4.82
CA MET A 76 1.38 -4.79 -3.55
C MET A 76 -0.14 -4.90 -3.61
N LEU A 77 -0.85 -3.90 -4.13
CA LEU A 77 -2.30 -3.94 -4.30
C LEU A 77 -2.73 -5.10 -5.20
N ASN A 78 -1.99 -5.32 -6.29
CA ASN A 78 -2.22 -6.42 -7.19
C ASN A 78 -2.01 -7.75 -6.47
N SER A 79 -0.88 -7.96 -5.81
CA SER A 79 -0.62 -9.18 -5.02
C SER A 79 -1.74 -9.45 -4.00
N TRP A 80 -2.18 -8.45 -3.25
CA TRP A 80 -3.30 -8.63 -2.31
C TRP A 80 -4.59 -9.05 -2.98
N ARG A 81 -4.92 -8.51 -4.16
CA ARG A 81 -6.11 -8.93 -4.93
C ARG A 81 -6.03 -10.39 -5.39
N GLN A 82 -4.82 -10.89 -5.66
CA GLN A 82 -4.60 -12.29 -6.03
C GLN A 82 -4.78 -13.22 -4.82
N HIS A 83 -4.37 -12.80 -3.63
CA HIS A 83 -4.39 -13.63 -2.42
C HIS A 83 -5.67 -13.51 -1.57
N PHE A 84 -6.37 -12.37 -1.67
CA PHE A 84 -7.47 -11.97 -0.78
C PHE A 84 -8.66 -11.42 -1.57
N GLN A 85 -9.12 -12.14 -2.58
CA GLN A 85 -10.27 -11.69 -3.36
C GLN A 85 -11.46 -11.36 -2.44
N ALA A 86 -12.13 -10.24 -2.70
CA ALA A 86 -13.27 -9.86 -1.89
C ALA A 86 -14.45 -10.78 -2.20
N ALA A 87 -15.28 -11.05 -1.20
CA ALA A 87 -16.53 -11.79 -1.39
C ALA A 87 -17.44 -11.17 -2.47
N GLN A 88 -17.25 -9.87 -2.75
CA GLN A 88 -18.05 -9.08 -3.69
C GLN A 88 -17.26 -8.66 -4.95
N GLY A 89 -16.12 -9.29 -5.26
CA GLY A 89 -15.34 -9.01 -6.48
C GLY A 89 -13.95 -8.43 -6.22
N ILE A 90 -13.62 -7.31 -6.88
CA ILE A 90 -12.30 -6.65 -6.72
C ILE A 90 -12.16 -6.14 -5.28
N LEU A 91 -11.07 -6.49 -4.59
CA LEU A 91 -10.79 -6.03 -3.23
C LEU A 91 -10.72 -4.48 -3.15
N PRO A 92 -11.61 -3.83 -2.38
CA PRO A 92 -11.51 -2.40 -2.08
C PRO A 92 -10.25 -2.09 -1.28
N VAL A 93 -9.58 -1.00 -1.63
CA VAL A 93 -8.44 -0.51 -0.85
C VAL A 93 -8.60 0.98 -0.59
N VAL A 94 -8.52 1.37 0.68
CA VAL A 94 -8.44 2.76 1.09
C VAL A 94 -6.98 3.09 1.34
N VAL A 95 -6.44 4.06 0.61
CA VAL A 95 -5.09 4.60 0.82
C VAL A 95 -5.21 5.91 1.57
N VAL A 96 -4.55 6.02 2.73
CA VAL A 96 -4.44 7.29 3.45
C VAL A 96 -3.32 8.11 2.83
N LEU A 97 -3.68 9.28 2.29
CA LEU A 97 -2.73 10.24 1.75
C LEU A 97 -1.81 10.72 2.89
N LEU A 98 -0.50 10.57 2.67
CA LEU A 98 0.52 10.79 3.69
C LEU A 98 0.35 12.15 4.38
N HIS A 99 0.35 12.16 5.71
CA HIS A 99 0.16 13.40 6.48
C HIS A 99 1.37 14.34 6.31
N SER A 100 1.24 15.62 6.68
CA SER A 100 2.39 16.53 6.64
C SER A 100 3.25 16.30 7.89
N TYR A 101 4.57 16.25 7.72
CA TYR A 101 5.52 16.27 8.83
C TYR A 101 6.85 16.82 8.35
N HIS A 102 7.75 17.12 9.29
CA HIS A 102 9.10 17.55 8.97
C HIS A 102 9.91 16.39 8.37
N CYS A 103 9.84 16.26 7.04
CA CYS A 103 10.69 15.38 6.27
C CYS A 103 12.05 16.05 6.08
N LYS A 104 13.14 15.32 6.35
CA LYS A 104 14.51 15.82 6.13
C LYS A 104 14.81 16.04 4.65
N THR A 105 14.11 15.32 3.79
CA THR A 105 14.29 15.41 2.35
C THR A 105 13.36 16.46 1.76
N PRO A 106 13.88 17.48 1.05
CA PRO A 106 13.04 18.44 0.35
C PRO A 106 12.01 17.76 -0.54
N LEU A 107 10.74 18.18 -0.41
CA LEU A 107 9.59 17.67 -1.16
C LEU A 107 9.30 16.16 -0.98
N GLY A 108 9.98 15.45 -0.07
CA GLY A 108 9.81 14.00 0.09
C GLY A 108 8.35 13.57 0.28
N ASN A 109 7.63 14.28 1.16
CA ASN A 109 6.20 14.07 1.38
C ASN A 109 5.37 14.29 0.11
N ALA A 110 5.67 15.36 -0.65
CA ALA A 110 4.92 15.73 -1.84
C ALA A 110 5.09 14.69 -2.96
N VAL A 111 6.29 14.15 -3.13
CA VAL A 111 6.58 13.09 -4.11
C VAL A 111 5.80 11.81 -3.76
N VAL A 112 5.87 11.33 -2.51
CA VAL A 112 5.14 10.12 -2.10
C VAL A 112 3.62 10.32 -2.21
N ARG A 113 3.09 11.49 -1.84
CA ARG A 113 1.68 11.85 -2.09
C ARG A 113 1.33 11.78 -3.57
N GLY A 114 2.18 12.31 -4.45
CA GLY A 114 2.03 12.24 -5.89
C GLY A 114 1.85 10.80 -6.37
N HIS A 115 2.67 9.89 -5.86
CA HIS A 115 2.56 8.46 -6.16
C HIS A 115 1.28 7.82 -5.59
N GLN A 116 0.89 8.13 -4.35
CA GLN A 116 -0.37 7.64 -3.77
C GLN A 116 -1.60 8.11 -4.57
N MET A 117 -1.63 9.39 -4.97
CA MET A 117 -2.68 9.96 -5.81
C MET A 117 -2.72 9.31 -7.19
N ALA A 118 -1.56 9.09 -7.81
CA ALA A 118 -1.47 8.43 -9.11
C ALA A 118 -2.03 7.00 -9.07
N VAL A 119 -1.67 6.21 -8.06
CA VAL A 119 -2.19 4.85 -7.91
C VAL A 119 -3.70 4.87 -7.65
N ALA A 120 -4.18 5.74 -6.76
CA ALA A 120 -5.62 5.84 -6.48
C ALA A 120 -6.45 6.24 -7.71
N HIS A 121 -5.89 7.08 -8.58
CA HIS A 121 -6.54 7.49 -9.83
C HIS A 121 -6.54 6.38 -10.89
N GLN A 122 -5.49 5.55 -10.94
CA GLN A 122 -5.30 4.55 -12.00
C GLN A 122 -5.89 3.18 -11.66
N ALA A 123 -5.86 2.79 -10.39
CA ALA A 123 -6.26 1.45 -9.96
C ALA A 123 -7.77 1.39 -9.64
N PRO A 124 -8.50 0.36 -10.11
CA PRO A 124 -9.92 0.22 -9.82
C PRO A 124 -10.14 -0.01 -8.33
N ARG A 125 -11.26 0.46 -7.77
CA ARG A 125 -11.64 0.30 -6.35
C ARG A 125 -10.53 0.67 -5.35
N VAL A 126 -9.80 1.75 -5.65
CA VAL A 126 -8.88 2.39 -4.71
C VAL A 126 -9.43 3.76 -4.36
N THR A 127 -9.64 4.02 -3.07
CA THR A 127 -10.12 5.31 -2.57
C THR A 127 -8.99 5.98 -1.81
N LEU A 128 -8.77 7.27 -2.09
CA LEU A 128 -7.78 8.07 -1.38
C LEU A 128 -8.46 8.88 -0.27
N VAL A 129 -7.95 8.76 0.96
CA VAL A 129 -8.41 9.52 2.11
C VAL A 129 -7.41 10.62 2.44
N PRO A 130 -7.82 11.90 2.54
CA PRO A 130 -6.92 12.97 2.93
C PRO A 130 -6.41 12.78 4.37
N GLY A 131 -5.09 12.70 4.57
CA GLY A 131 -4.45 12.79 5.89
C GLY A 131 -3.53 14.00 6.06
N TRP A 132 -3.30 14.78 4.99
CA TRP A 132 -2.29 15.86 4.94
C TRP A 132 -2.49 17.00 5.95
N ASP A 133 -3.74 17.24 6.37
CA ASP A 133 -4.20 18.28 7.29
C ASP A 133 -4.24 17.82 8.76
N THR A 134 -4.09 16.53 9.02
CA THR A 134 -4.07 15.96 10.40
C THR A 134 -2.68 16.03 11.06
N SER A 135 -1.76 16.75 10.41
CA SER A 135 -0.38 16.93 10.86
C SER A 135 -0.26 17.69 12.16
N HIS A 136 0.78 17.38 12.94
CA HIS A 136 1.12 18.12 14.14
C HIS A 136 2.42 18.92 13.95
N LYS A 137 2.50 20.13 14.52
CA LYS A 137 3.66 21.04 14.35
C LYS A 137 4.99 20.43 14.82
N THR A 138 4.96 19.61 15.86
CA THR A 138 6.16 19.08 16.53
C THR A 138 6.24 17.55 16.56
N LYS A 139 5.26 16.84 16.01
CA LYS A 139 5.22 15.38 16.04
C LYS A 139 5.23 14.84 14.62
N SER A 140 6.08 13.83 14.40
CA SER A 140 6.16 13.09 13.14
C SER A 140 4.98 12.17 12.90
N HIS A 141 4.09 12.00 13.88
CA HIS A 141 2.87 11.23 13.75
C HIS A 141 1.66 12.12 14.04
N PRO A 142 0.56 11.96 13.30
CA PRO A 142 -0.65 12.72 13.53
C PRO A 142 -1.23 12.36 14.91
N LEU A 143 -1.64 13.38 15.65
CA LEU A 143 -2.37 13.18 16.91
C LEU A 143 -3.84 12.89 16.63
N ASP A 144 -4.41 13.53 15.61
CA ASP A 144 -5.79 13.38 15.20
C ASP A 144 -5.98 12.16 14.27
N LYS A 145 -5.81 10.96 14.83
CA LYS A 145 -6.07 9.69 14.13
C LYS A 145 -7.57 9.43 13.95
N VAL A 146 -8.41 10.05 14.77
CA VAL A 146 -9.86 9.88 14.73
C VAL A 146 -10.42 10.47 13.45
N THR A 147 -9.98 11.66 13.05
CA THR A 147 -10.37 12.26 11.77
C THR A 147 -9.96 11.40 10.57
N ILE A 148 -8.76 10.80 10.59
CA ILE A 148 -8.32 9.90 9.52
C ILE A 148 -9.22 8.66 9.46
N ALA A 149 -9.51 8.05 10.61
CA ALA A 149 -10.37 6.87 10.70
C ALA A 149 -11.80 7.17 10.21
N ALA A 150 -12.37 8.32 10.62
CA ALA A 150 -13.71 8.74 10.21
C ALA A 150 -13.83 8.96 8.69
N ARG A 151 -12.76 9.43 8.04
CA ARG A 151 -12.74 9.60 6.57
C ARG A 151 -12.59 8.28 5.82
N ALA A 152 -12.08 7.24 6.48
CA ALA A 152 -11.81 5.94 5.89
C ALA A 152 -12.94 4.91 6.09
N ALA A 153 -13.93 5.23 6.93
CA ALA A 153 -15.11 4.41 7.21
C ALA A 153 -16.15 4.49 6.10
#